data_AF-A0A3N4JB53-F1
#
_entry.id   AF-A0A3N4JB53-F1
#
_cell.length_a   1.000
_cell.length_b   1.000
_cell.length_c   1.000
_cell.angle_alpha   90.00
_cell.angle_beta   90.00
_cell.angle_gamma   90.00
#
_symmetry.space_group_name_H-M   'P 1'
#
loop_
_entity.id
_entity.type
_entity.pdbx_description
1 polymer ?
#
loop_
_entity_poly.entity_id
_entity_poly.type
_entity_poly.pdbx_seq_one_letter_code
_entity_poly.pdbx_strand_id
1 'polypeptide(L)'
;MFPPGRGNDTPNVGQKYVISIYGTNEVLTAEGVEVRLGEYQKDDSLQIWICIQNENGQIGMQNESTKRFLGRRNLWSHFGCAVEIQKCWESLYFTPLSLGGYSMLVINGVGIMWHGVTDRGLHPVQREGGGRPGLMIGERIERFGLHQLEDSVIRRFQWVVPNRLARSSAPYYDSEDSDQNMNETSIKFLAKHGINRIISLNKIPLSVRERRKLNDARISYTHVEVPDFAAPTKSQFDQIRNAYAKGGVTLIYCGYGDGRTGMAISALQLFEGRELSHKDYRDHGVQSPNQLTALDELSIRIHRPSVPGAEPPPYAASDASESVRSMQ
;
A
#
# COMPACT_ATOMS: atom_id res chain seq x y z
N MET A 1 -17.56 -1.67 5.74
CA MET A 1 -16.50 -1.87 4.74
C MET A 1 -15.26 -1.13 5.20
N PHE A 2 -14.20 -1.84 5.58
CA PHE A 2 -12.93 -1.25 6.03
C PHE A 2 -12.38 -0.23 5.01
N PRO A 3 -11.66 0.84 5.40
CA PRO A 3 -11.10 1.78 4.45
C PRO A 3 -10.27 1.03 3.40
N PRO A 4 -10.43 1.37 2.12
CA PRO A 4 -9.79 0.62 1.05
C PRO A 4 -8.29 0.93 1.03
N GLY A 5 -7.48 0.16 1.75
CA GLY A 5 -6.03 0.41 1.76
C GLY A 5 -5.21 -0.62 2.52
N ARG A 6 -3.92 -0.72 2.17
CA ARG A 6 -2.91 -1.21 3.12
C ARG A 6 -2.59 -0.14 4.17
N GLY A 7 -3.11 1.07 3.95
CA GLY A 7 -2.76 2.23 4.74
C GLY A 7 -1.34 2.71 4.44
N ASN A 8 -0.98 2.77 3.15
CA ASN A 8 0.33 3.23 2.69
C ASN A 8 0.25 4.66 2.13
N ASP A 9 -0.84 5.37 2.40
CA ASP A 9 -1.04 6.69 1.83
C ASP A 9 -0.13 7.70 2.52
N THR A 10 0.52 8.53 1.72
CA THR A 10 1.43 9.56 2.23
C THR A 10 0.62 10.62 2.98
N PRO A 11 1.02 11.03 4.20
CA PRO A 11 0.34 12.10 4.92
C PRO A 11 0.47 13.42 4.17
N ASN A 12 -0.65 13.94 3.69
CA ASN A 12 -0.78 15.17 2.91
C ASN A 12 -1.60 16.17 3.72
N VAL A 13 -1.09 17.39 3.87
CA VAL A 13 -1.73 18.44 4.67
C VAL A 13 -3.12 18.77 4.11
N GLY A 14 -4.10 18.91 5.00
CA GLY A 14 -5.51 19.17 4.69
C GLY A 14 -6.33 17.92 4.35
N GLN A 15 -5.70 16.76 4.19
CA GLN A 15 -6.39 15.52 3.82
C GLN A 15 -6.89 14.75 5.04
N LYS A 16 -7.98 14.00 4.83
CA LYS A 16 -8.61 13.16 5.85
C LYS A 16 -8.07 11.73 5.78
N TYR A 17 -7.92 11.10 6.92
CA TYR A 17 -7.36 9.77 7.07
C TYR A 17 -8.14 8.96 8.09
N VAL A 18 -8.18 7.65 7.87
CA VAL A 18 -8.38 6.66 8.94
C VAL A 18 -7.03 6.06 9.25
N ILE A 19 -6.71 5.90 10.53
CA ILE A 19 -5.45 5.33 10.98
C ILE A 19 -5.74 3.95 11.59
N SER A 20 -5.29 2.88 10.95
CA SER A 20 -5.52 1.51 11.41
C SER A 20 -4.28 0.88 12.02
N ILE A 21 -4.46 -0.22 12.73
CA ILE A 21 -3.38 -1.20 12.87
C ILE A 21 -3.19 -1.87 11.51
N TYR A 22 -1.95 -1.99 11.08
CA TYR A 22 -1.63 -2.38 9.71
C TYR A 22 -2.18 -3.78 9.39
N GLY A 23 -3.04 -3.85 8.37
CA GLY A 23 -3.65 -5.09 7.92
C GLY A 23 -4.82 -5.60 8.76
N THR A 24 -5.32 -4.84 9.75
CA THR A 24 -6.51 -5.20 10.53
C THR A 24 -7.63 -4.16 10.35
N ASN A 25 -8.85 -4.49 10.79
CA ASN A 25 -9.99 -3.56 10.81
C ASN A 25 -10.04 -2.64 12.05
N GLU A 26 -9.04 -2.71 12.93
CA GLU A 26 -8.97 -1.90 14.14
C GLU A 26 -8.35 -0.54 13.82
N VAL A 27 -9.06 0.53 14.20
CA VAL A 27 -8.70 1.91 13.87
C VAL A 27 -8.67 2.81 15.11
N LEU A 28 -7.88 3.87 15.01
CA LEU A 28 -7.81 4.91 16.03
C LEU A 28 -9.16 5.63 16.12
N THR A 29 -9.81 5.50 17.27
CA THR A 29 -11.11 6.09 17.60
C THR A 29 -10.94 7.04 18.77
N ALA A 30 -11.41 8.28 18.63
CA ALA A 30 -11.42 9.25 19.70
C ALA A 30 -12.54 8.93 20.71
N GLU A 31 -12.20 8.86 21.99
CA GLU A 31 -13.15 8.72 23.11
C GLU A 31 -12.90 9.86 24.12
N GLY A 32 -13.50 11.02 23.85
CA GLY A 32 -13.29 12.23 24.64
C GLY A 32 -11.87 12.79 24.47
N VAL A 33 -10.96 12.44 25.39
CA VAL A 33 -9.52 12.79 25.32
C VAL A 33 -8.62 11.57 25.13
N GLU A 34 -9.20 10.37 25.17
CA GLU A 34 -8.50 9.12 24.93
C GLU A 34 -8.51 8.78 23.44
N VAL A 35 -7.60 7.90 23.05
CA VAL A 35 -7.62 7.23 21.75
C VAL A 35 -7.61 5.74 22.01
N ARG A 36 -8.56 5.03 21.42
CA ARG A 36 -8.67 3.58 21.53
C ARG A 36 -8.72 2.93 20.16
N LEU A 37 -8.40 1.66 20.13
CA LEU A 37 -8.62 0.80 18.98
C LEU A 37 -10.08 0.32 18.99
N GLY A 38 -10.83 0.72 17.98
CA GLY A 38 -12.19 0.28 17.71
C GLY A 38 -12.29 -0.36 16.34
N GLU A 39 -13.33 -1.17 16.11
CA GLU A 39 -13.62 -1.65 14.76
C GLU A 39 -14.04 -0.47 13.86
N TYR A 40 -13.54 -0.46 12.63
CA TYR A 40 -13.88 0.58 11.67
C TYR A 40 -15.38 0.69 11.39
N GLN A 41 -15.89 1.92 11.48
CA GLN A 41 -17.24 2.32 11.11
C GLN A 41 -17.18 3.36 10.00
N LYS A 42 -17.92 3.09 8.92
CA LYS A 42 -17.92 3.97 7.74
C LYS A 42 -18.46 5.35 8.13
N ASP A 43 -17.74 6.39 7.74
CA ASP A 43 -18.10 7.80 7.94
C ASP A 43 -18.22 8.23 9.42
N ASP A 44 -17.69 7.43 10.36
CA ASP A 44 -17.63 7.80 11.77
C ASP A 44 -16.55 8.87 11.99
N SER A 45 -16.99 10.11 12.16
CA SER A 45 -16.12 11.28 12.45
C SER A 45 -15.20 11.13 13.67
N LEU A 46 -15.48 10.20 14.60
CA LEU A 46 -14.56 9.89 15.71
C LEU A 46 -13.35 9.07 15.26
N GLN A 47 -13.41 8.43 14.10
CA GLN A 47 -12.34 7.62 13.49
C GLN A 47 -11.60 8.36 12.37
N ILE A 48 -12.02 9.59 12.05
CA ILE A 48 -11.47 10.40 10.97
C ILE A 48 -10.49 11.43 11.53
N TRP A 49 -9.30 11.47 10.94
CA TRP A 49 -8.18 12.29 11.35
C TRP A 49 -7.74 13.18 10.18
N ILE A 50 -7.67 14.49 10.41
CA ILE A 50 -7.24 15.48 9.43
C ILE A 50 -5.75 15.72 9.64
N CYS A 51 -4.96 15.55 8.58
CA CYS A 51 -3.54 15.88 8.59
C CYS A 51 -3.38 17.40 8.55
N ILE A 52 -2.78 17.97 9.59
CA ILE A 52 -2.55 19.42 9.73
C ILE A 52 -1.06 19.67 9.88
N GLN A 53 -0.60 20.83 9.42
CA GLN A 53 0.76 21.28 9.60
C GLN A 53 0.76 22.58 10.41
N ASN A 54 1.61 22.66 11.44
CA ASN A 54 1.79 23.88 12.22
C ASN A 54 2.76 24.86 11.52
N GLU A 55 2.94 26.05 12.10
CA GLU A 55 3.83 27.10 11.58
C GLU A 55 5.31 26.66 11.47
N ASN A 56 5.71 25.66 12.26
CA ASN A 56 7.06 25.09 12.22
C ASN A 56 7.21 23.98 11.17
N GLY A 57 6.20 23.74 10.35
CA GLY A 57 6.20 22.69 9.34
C GLY A 57 5.99 21.28 9.88
N GLN A 58 5.62 21.12 11.15
CA GLN A 58 5.44 19.81 11.78
C GLN A 58 4.02 19.27 11.55
N ILE A 59 3.92 17.98 11.25
CA ILE A 59 2.64 17.31 10.97
C ILE A 59 1.97 16.90 12.29
N GLY A 60 0.65 17.05 12.35
CA GLY A 60 -0.23 16.54 13.40
C GLY A 60 -1.48 15.93 12.79
N MET A 61 -2.21 15.15 13.59
CA MET A 61 -3.46 14.52 13.18
C MET A 61 -4.59 14.99 14.09
N GLN A 62 -5.49 15.83 13.57
CA GLN A 62 -6.63 16.38 14.32
C GLN A 62 -7.87 15.53 14.10
N ASN A 63 -8.52 15.08 15.16
CA ASN A 63 -9.78 14.35 15.03
C ASN A 63 -10.87 15.26 14.44
N GLU A 64 -11.64 14.73 13.49
CA GLU A 64 -12.70 15.49 12.83
C GLU A 64 -13.82 15.91 13.79
N SER A 65 -14.23 15.02 14.70
CA SER A 65 -15.31 15.29 15.65
C SER A 65 -14.87 16.14 16.84
N THR A 66 -13.83 15.69 17.55
CA THR A 66 -13.40 16.35 18.81
C THR A 66 -12.57 17.61 18.58
N LYS A 67 -12.06 17.82 17.36
CA LYS A 67 -11.11 18.89 17.00
C LYS A 67 -9.80 18.85 17.79
N ARG A 68 -9.48 17.71 18.42
CA ARG A 68 -8.26 17.53 19.21
C ARG A 68 -7.19 16.77 18.45
N PHE A 69 -5.93 17.09 18.73
CA PHE A 69 -4.77 16.48 18.10
C PHE A 69 -4.32 15.21 18.81
N LEU A 70 -3.96 14.20 18.02
CA LEU A 70 -3.18 13.05 18.48
C LEU A 70 -1.85 13.53 19.05
N GLY A 71 -1.45 12.94 20.18
CA GLY A 71 -0.16 13.23 20.77
C GLY A 71 0.00 12.67 22.18
N ARG A 72 1.02 13.19 22.87
CA ARG A 72 1.27 12.87 24.27
C ARG A 72 0.21 13.54 25.14
N ARG A 73 -0.48 12.76 25.97
CA ARG A 73 -1.49 13.30 26.88
C ARG A 73 -0.93 13.78 28.21
N ASN A 74 0.02 13.06 28.78
CA ASN A 74 0.58 13.35 30.10
C ASN A 74 2.03 12.90 30.22
N LEU A 75 2.61 13.09 31.40
CA LEU A 75 4.01 12.74 31.66
C LEU A 75 4.30 11.23 31.62
N TRP A 76 3.29 10.37 31.74
CA TRP A 76 3.38 8.92 31.94
C TRP A 76 3.26 8.11 30.65
N SER A 77 3.76 8.66 29.53
CA SER A 77 3.74 7.99 28.22
C SER A 77 2.35 7.63 27.66
N HIS A 78 1.27 8.23 28.15
CA HIS A 78 -0.05 8.00 27.60
C HIS A 78 -0.21 8.73 26.26
N PHE A 79 -0.66 7.99 25.24
CA PHE A 79 -1.03 8.54 23.93
C PHE A 79 -2.53 8.81 23.89
N GLY A 80 -2.95 9.95 23.36
CA GLY A 80 -4.36 10.35 23.34
C GLY A 80 -4.65 11.48 22.36
N CYS A 81 -5.82 12.10 22.50
CA CYS A 81 -6.24 13.25 21.70
C CYS A 81 -6.77 14.38 22.60
N ALA A 82 -5.89 15.09 23.29
CA ALA A 82 -6.29 15.95 24.41
C ALA A 82 -6.36 17.46 24.09
N VAL A 83 -5.57 17.95 23.13
CA VAL A 83 -5.40 19.40 22.93
C VAL A 83 -5.99 19.88 21.61
N GLU A 84 -6.51 21.10 21.61
CA GLU A 84 -7.15 21.71 20.42
C GLU A 84 -6.16 22.46 19.53
N ILE A 85 -4.97 22.78 20.05
CA ILE A 85 -3.92 23.51 19.34
C ILE A 85 -2.68 22.61 19.28
N GLN A 86 -2.21 22.34 18.07
CA GLN A 86 -1.00 21.55 17.84
C GLN A 86 0.24 22.27 18.39
N LYS A 87 0.93 21.64 19.34
CA LYS A 87 2.25 22.08 19.80
C LYS A 87 3.29 21.01 19.41
N CYS A 88 4.48 21.09 19.99
CA CYS A 88 5.55 20.13 19.72
C CYS A 88 5.22 18.70 20.19
N TRP A 89 4.39 18.53 21.22
CA TRP A 89 4.03 17.22 21.79
C TRP A 89 2.96 16.46 20.99
N GLU A 90 2.30 17.15 20.07
CA GLU A 90 1.30 16.64 19.13
C GLU A 90 1.87 16.54 17.70
N SER A 91 3.17 16.77 17.57
CA SER A 91 3.88 16.55 16.31
C SER A 91 4.12 15.06 16.13
N LEU A 92 3.63 14.53 15.03
CA LEU A 92 3.76 13.14 14.63
C LEU A 92 4.75 13.01 13.49
N TYR A 93 5.53 11.94 13.53
CA TYR A 93 6.47 11.57 12.49
C TYR A 93 6.09 10.19 11.97
N PHE A 94 5.85 10.10 10.67
CA PHE A 94 5.47 8.86 10.01
C PHE A 94 6.66 8.32 9.23
N THR A 95 7.28 7.27 9.76
CA THR A 95 8.39 6.59 9.08
C THR A 95 7.84 5.41 8.28
N PRO A 96 7.89 5.44 6.93
CA PRO A 96 7.39 4.33 6.12
C PRO A 96 8.22 3.07 6.40
N LEU A 97 7.54 1.94 6.47
CA LEU A 97 8.17 0.63 6.70
C LEU A 97 8.27 -0.14 5.38
N SER A 98 9.34 -0.92 5.22
CA SER A 98 9.60 -1.70 4.00
C SER A 98 8.47 -2.68 3.64
N LEU A 99 7.71 -3.10 4.65
CA LEU A 99 6.62 -4.08 4.53
C LEU A 99 5.25 -3.43 4.32
N GLY A 100 5.23 -2.11 4.10
CA GLY A 100 4.06 -1.26 4.14
C GLY A 100 3.70 -0.77 5.54
N GLY A 101 2.87 0.26 5.57
CA GLY A 101 2.47 0.99 6.75
C GLY A 101 3.57 1.93 7.24
N TYR A 102 3.35 2.46 8.42
CA TYR A 102 4.19 3.44 9.06
C TYR A 102 4.49 3.05 10.50
N SER A 103 5.70 3.35 10.95
CA SER A 103 5.95 3.59 12.37
C SER A 103 5.52 5.02 12.66
N MET A 104 4.59 5.20 13.59
CA MET A 104 4.14 6.51 14.04
C MET A 104 4.91 6.88 15.30
N LEU A 105 5.71 7.95 15.22
CA LEU A 105 6.56 8.42 16.31
C LEU A 105 6.03 9.75 16.85
N VAL A 106 6.22 9.96 18.15
CA VAL A 106 5.88 11.21 18.86
C VAL A 106 7.03 11.60 19.78
N ILE A 107 7.20 12.89 20.03
CA ILE A 107 8.19 13.38 20.98
C ILE A 107 7.77 12.94 22.39
N ASN A 108 8.63 12.18 23.07
CA ASN A 108 8.46 11.88 24.49
C ASN A 108 9.48 12.69 25.30
N GLY A 109 9.04 13.19 26.45
CA GLY A 109 9.86 14.06 27.30
C GLY A 109 9.84 13.59 28.75
N VAL A 110 9.89 12.28 28.98
CA VAL A 110 9.88 11.71 30.34
C VAL A 110 11.17 12.06 31.11
N GLY A 111 12.26 12.41 30.40
CA GLY A 111 13.54 12.78 31.03
C GLY A 111 13.59 14.12 31.76
N ILE A 112 12.54 14.95 31.69
CA ILE A 112 12.63 16.36 32.10
C ILE A 112 12.76 16.54 33.63
N MET A 113 12.40 15.57 34.48
CA MET A 113 12.36 15.79 35.93
C MET A 113 13.38 15.04 36.80
N TRP A 114 14.05 13.98 36.32
CA TRP A 114 14.81 13.12 37.25
C TRP A 114 16.34 13.14 37.09
N HIS A 115 16.90 13.48 35.92
CA HIS A 115 18.36 13.38 35.72
C HIS A 115 19.01 14.52 34.91
N GLY A 116 18.31 15.62 34.63
CA GLY A 116 18.89 16.74 33.86
C GLY A 116 19.24 16.41 32.40
N VAL A 117 18.85 15.23 31.92
CA VAL A 117 19.00 14.81 30.52
C VAL A 117 17.70 15.07 29.80
N THR A 118 17.69 16.04 28.89
CA THR A 118 16.56 16.28 27.99
C THR A 118 16.56 15.24 26.89
N ASP A 119 16.09 14.03 27.18
CA ASP A 119 15.71 13.12 26.11
C ASP A 119 14.44 13.68 25.45
N ARG A 120 14.63 14.36 24.32
CA ARG A 120 13.57 14.78 23.39
C ARG A 120 13.47 13.79 22.24
N GLY A 121 13.78 12.53 22.50
CA GLY A 121 13.72 11.45 21.54
C GLY A 121 12.34 11.29 20.92
N LEU A 122 12.34 10.74 19.71
CA LEU A 122 11.15 10.24 19.05
C LEU A 122 10.91 8.82 19.53
N HIS A 123 9.71 8.58 20.05
CA HIS A 123 9.31 7.26 20.55
C HIS A 123 8.12 6.74 19.75
N PRO A 124 8.09 5.44 19.42
CA PRO A 124 6.96 4.86 18.73
C PRO A 124 5.70 4.87 19.58
N VAL A 125 4.58 5.11 18.92
CA VAL A 125 3.26 4.78 19.44
C VAL A 125 3.06 3.28 19.26
N GLN A 126 2.50 2.63 20.28
CA GLN A 126 2.26 1.19 20.28
C GLN A 126 0.99 0.84 21.05
N ARG A 127 0.48 -0.38 20.85
CA ARG A 127 -0.58 -0.93 21.71
C ARG A 127 -0.13 -1.04 23.16
N GLU A 128 -1.06 -0.77 24.07
CA GLU A 128 -0.91 -1.21 25.45
C GLU A 128 -0.89 -2.74 25.52
N GLY A 129 0.00 -3.30 26.36
CA GLY A 129 0.10 -4.74 26.55
C GLY A 129 -1.19 -5.36 27.15
N GLY A 130 -1.31 -6.68 27.03
CA GLY A 130 -2.38 -7.44 27.69
C GLY A 130 -3.74 -7.35 27.00
N GLY A 131 -3.77 -7.12 25.68
CA GLY A 131 -5.02 -7.08 24.89
C GLY A 131 -5.89 -5.85 25.15
N ARG A 132 -5.34 -4.81 25.77
CA ARG A 132 -6.05 -3.56 26.01
C ARG A 132 -6.19 -2.78 24.70
N PRO A 133 -7.32 -2.10 24.46
CA PRO A 133 -7.53 -1.29 23.27
C PRO A 133 -6.78 0.06 23.31
N GLY A 134 -6.07 0.35 24.40
CA GLY A 134 -5.34 1.60 24.58
C GLY A 134 -4.03 1.66 23.78
N LEU A 135 -3.52 2.88 23.64
CA LEU A 135 -2.23 3.16 23.02
C LEU A 135 -1.32 3.87 24.00
N MET A 136 -0.04 3.58 23.90
CA MET A 136 1.00 4.20 24.70
C MET A 136 2.18 4.60 23.83
N ILE A 137 2.99 5.50 24.36
CA ILE A 137 4.30 5.85 23.82
C ILE A 137 5.31 4.89 24.45
N GLY A 138 5.99 4.10 23.64
CA GLY A 138 6.88 3.05 24.15
C GLY A 138 8.14 2.89 23.33
N GLU A 139 8.67 1.66 23.29
CA GLU A 139 9.91 1.30 22.60
C GLU A 139 9.67 0.31 21.45
N ARG A 140 8.49 -0.29 21.38
CA ARG A 140 8.13 -1.25 20.34
C ARG A 140 7.55 -0.52 19.14
N ILE A 141 7.99 -0.90 17.96
CA ILE A 141 7.43 -0.41 16.71
C ILE A 141 6.12 -1.17 16.45
N GLU A 142 5.00 -0.47 16.59
CA GLU A 142 3.72 -0.91 16.06
C GLU A 142 3.56 -0.42 14.62
N ARG A 143 2.89 -1.22 13.79
CA ARG A 143 2.70 -0.90 12.37
C ARG A 143 1.32 -0.29 12.19
N PHE A 144 1.26 0.95 11.72
CA PHE A 144 0.01 1.63 11.41
C PHE A 144 -0.23 1.73 9.91
N GLY A 145 -1.51 1.67 9.51
CA GLY A 145 -1.96 2.00 8.17
C GLY A 145 -2.57 3.40 8.12
N LEU A 146 -2.08 4.28 7.25
CA LEU A 146 -2.71 5.56 6.90
C LEU A 146 -3.57 5.41 5.66
N HIS A 147 -4.89 5.46 5.82
CA HIS A 147 -5.86 5.31 4.74
C HIS A 147 -6.46 6.66 4.42
N GLN A 148 -6.03 7.28 3.33
CA GLN A 148 -6.55 8.57 2.91
C GLN A 148 -8.01 8.42 2.47
N LEU A 149 -8.89 9.19 3.10
CA LEU A 149 -10.29 9.33 2.72
C LEU A 149 -10.39 10.36 1.60
N GLU A 150 -9.73 10.09 0.48
CA GLU A 150 -10.03 10.78 -0.77
C GLU A 150 -11.08 9.99 -1.54
N ASP A 151 -11.94 10.71 -2.25
CA ASP A 151 -12.73 10.19 -3.37
C ASP A 151 -11.81 9.87 -4.57
N SER A 152 -10.68 9.20 -4.33
CA SER A 152 -9.89 8.66 -5.41
C SER A 152 -10.70 7.55 -6.05
N VAL A 153 -11.02 7.75 -7.31
CA VAL A 153 -11.69 6.77 -8.15
C VAL A 153 -10.83 5.52 -8.32
N ILE A 154 -9.50 5.61 -8.15
CA ILE A 154 -8.59 4.46 -8.15
C ILE A 154 -7.82 4.45 -6.83
N ARG A 155 -8.27 3.61 -5.90
CA ARG A 155 -7.69 3.47 -4.56
C ARG A 155 -6.45 2.60 -4.60
N ARG A 156 -5.58 2.70 -3.59
CA ARG A 156 -4.36 1.87 -3.44
C ARG A 156 -3.37 2.00 -4.60
N PHE A 157 -3.39 3.12 -5.31
CA PHE A 157 -2.43 3.36 -6.37
C PHE A 157 -1.02 3.45 -5.80
N GLN A 158 -0.11 2.62 -6.29
CA GLN A 158 1.29 2.62 -5.88
C GLN A 158 2.19 2.26 -7.05
N TRP A 159 3.30 3.00 -7.20
CA TRP A 159 4.39 2.59 -8.08
C TRP A 159 5.15 1.42 -7.47
N VAL A 160 5.21 0.31 -8.21
CA VAL A 160 6.09 -0.83 -7.91
C VAL A 160 7.45 -0.60 -8.54
N VAL A 161 7.47 -0.12 -9.78
CA VAL A 161 8.65 0.41 -10.46
C VAL A 161 8.31 1.84 -10.90
N PRO A 162 9.02 2.87 -10.41
CA PRO A 162 8.73 4.26 -10.72
C PRO A 162 8.54 4.48 -12.22
N ASN A 163 7.42 5.11 -12.59
CA ASN A 163 7.06 5.45 -13.98
C ASN A 163 7.00 4.26 -14.96
N ARG A 164 6.92 3.01 -14.48
CA ARG A 164 6.91 1.82 -15.34
C ARG A 164 5.82 0.83 -14.99
N LEU A 165 5.70 0.48 -13.70
CA LEU A 165 4.75 -0.51 -13.22
C LEU A 165 4.08 0.01 -11.96
N ALA A 166 2.76 0.16 -12.02
CA ALA A 166 1.92 0.53 -10.91
C ALA A 166 0.94 -0.60 -10.58
N ARG A 167 0.42 -0.56 -9.36
CA ARG A 167 -0.67 -1.40 -8.89
C ARG A 167 -1.78 -0.55 -8.29
N SER A 168 -3.01 -1.04 -8.29
CA SER A 168 -4.14 -0.40 -7.60
C SER A 168 -5.29 -1.37 -7.37
N SER A 169 -6.35 -0.87 -6.72
CA SER A 169 -7.71 -1.42 -6.84
C SER A 169 -8.29 -1.16 -8.24
N ALA A 170 -9.41 -1.82 -8.55
CA ALA A 170 -10.22 -1.47 -9.71
C ALA A 170 -10.89 -0.10 -9.48
N PRO A 171 -11.17 0.67 -10.56
CA PRO A 171 -11.78 1.98 -10.40
C PRO A 171 -13.16 1.89 -9.75
N TYR A 172 -13.44 2.70 -8.73
CA TYR A 172 -14.66 2.70 -7.92
C TYR A 172 -14.97 1.37 -7.22
N TYR A 173 -13.96 0.51 -7.03
CA TYR A 173 -14.17 -0.72 -6.28
C TYR A 173 -14.70 -0.42 -4.86
N ASP A 174 -15.82 -1.04 -4.52
CA ASP A 174 -16.45 -0.99 -3.21
C ASP A 174 -16.30 -2.37 -2.55
N SER A 175 -16.78 -3.44 -3.19
CA SER A 175 -16.70 -4.80 -2.64
C SER A 175 -16.64 -5.92 -3.66
N GLU A 176 -17.17 -5.73 -4.86
CA GLU A 176 -17.27 -6.75 -5.89
C GLU A 176 -16.49 -6.37 -7.15
N ASP A 177 -16.00 -7.37 -7.89
CA ASP A 177 -15.33 -7.14 -9.16
C ASP A 177 -16.24 -6.43 -10.19
N SER A 178 -17.57 -6.54 -10.04
CA SER A 178 -18.61 -5.86 -10.83
C SER A 178 -18.68 -4.36 -10.58
N ASP A 179 -18.16 -3.87 -9.45
CA ASP A 179 -18.23 -2.45 -9.07
C ASP A 179 -17.33 -1.57 -9.95
N GLN A 180 -16.42 -2.20 -10.71
CA GLN A 180 -15.47 -1.47 -11.54
C GLN A 180 -16.19 -0.53 -12.52
N ASN A 181 -15.80 0.75 -12.51
CA ASN A 181 -16.38 1.76 -13.38
C ASN A 181 -15.28 2.60 -14.04
N MET A 182 -14.93 2.24 -15.27
CA MET A 182 -13.92 2.96 -16.04
C MET A 182 -14.53 4.17 -16.78
N ASN A 183 -14.82 5.22 -16.02
CA ASN A 183 -15.34 6.48 -16.53
C ASN A 183 -14.26 7.53 -16.80
N GLU A 184 -14.70 8.72 -17.20
CA GLU A 184 -13.86 9.87 -17.57
C GLU A 184 -12.93 10.30 -16.42
N THR A 185 -13.38 10.22 -15.17
CA THR A 185 -12.55 10.56 -14.00
C THR A 185 -11.44 9.52 -13.81
N SER A 186 -11.76 8.23 -13.93
CA SER A 186 -10.78 7.14 -13.90
C SER A 186 -9.73 7.31 -14.99
N ILE A 187 -10.15 7.64 -16.22
CA ILE A 187 -9.25 7.86 -17.36
C ILE A 187 -8.34 9.09 -17.13
N LYS A 188 -8.88 10.20 -16.61
CA LYS A 188 -8.08 11.38 -16.26
C LYS A 188 -7.03 11.06 -15.20
N PHE A 189 -7.37 10.27 -14.18
CA PHE A 189 -6.43 9.79 -13.18
C PHE A 189 -5.29 8.99 -13.83
N LEU A 190 -5.62 8.02 -14.69
CA LEU A 190 -4.64 7.20 -15.39
C LEU A 190 -3.71 8.03 -16.28
N ALA A 191 -4.27 8.97 -17.04
CA ALA A 191 -3.52 9.85 -17.93
C ALA A 191 -2.58 10.78 -17.14
N LYS A 192 -3.01 11.31 -15.99
CA LYS A 192 -2.18 12.12 -15.08
C LYS A 192 -0.93 11.36 -14.61
N HIS A 193 -1.04 10.04 -14.45
CA HIS A 193 0.09 9.17 -14.07
C HIS A 193 0.81 8.54 -15.26
N GLY A 194 0.50 8.96 -16.49
CA GLY A 194 1.12 8.43 -17.71
C GLY A 194 0.77 6.97 -18.02
N ILE A 195 -0.20 6.38 -17.31
CA ILE A 195 -0.62 5.00 -17.53
C ILE A 195 -1.23 4.87 -18.93
N ASN A 196 -0.64 4.01 -19.76
CA ASN A 196 -1.12 3.71 -21.11
C ASN A 196 -1.40 2.21 -21.35
N ARG A 197 -1.27 1.40 -20.30
CA ARG A 197 -1.60 -0.02 -20.30
C ARG A 197 -2.23 -0.45 -19.00
N ILE A 198 -3.28 -1.26 -19.09
CA ILE A 198 -3.97 -1.87 -17.97
C ILE A 198 -3.94 -3.39 -18.15
N ILE A 199 -3.60 -4.10 -17.08
CA ILE A 199 -3.83 -5.54 -16.93
C ILE A 199 -4.81 -5.73 -15.77
N SER A 200 -6.04 -6.12 -16.09
CA SER A 200 -7.08 -6.42 -15.11
C SER A 200 -7.14 -7.91 -14.82
N LEU A 201 -7.16 -8.24 -13.53
CA LEU A 201 -7.27 -9.59 -13.00
C LEU A 201 -8.66 -9.88 -12.40
N ASN A 202 -9.63 -8.99 -12.65
CA ASN A 202 -11.01 -9.19 -12.20
C ASN A 202 -11.62 -10.40 -12.89
N LYS A 203 -12.60 -11.03 -12.23
CA LYS A 203 -13.42 -12.07 -12.85
C LYS A 203 -14.23 -11.48 -14.02
N ILE A 204 -14.80 -10.30 -13.82
CA ILE A 204 -15.63 -9.63 -14.82
C ILE A 204 -14.76 -8.66 -15.63
N PRO A 205 -14.78 -8.70 -16.98
CA PRO A 205 -14.09 -7.70 -17.80
C PRO A 205 -14.87 -6.37 -17.83
N LEU A 206 -14.16 -5.26 -18.10
CA LEU A 206 -14.79 -4.00 -18.48
C LEU A 206 -15.76 -4.19 -19.66
N SER A 207 -16.86 -3.43 -19.68
CA SER A 207 -17.82 -3.44 -20.79
C SER A 207 -17.18 -2.96 -22.11
N VAL A 208 -17.83 -3.28 -23.25
CA VAL A 208 -17.39 -2.79 -24.57
C VAL A 208 -17.28 -1.26 -24.61
N ARG A 209 -18.21 -0.56 -23.95
CA ARG A 209 -18.24 0.91 -23.89
C ARG A 209 -17.04 1.46 -23.15
N GLU A 210 -16.71 0.89 -21.99
CA GLU A 210 -15.56 1.30 -21.18
C GLU A 210 -14.24 1.02 -21.89
N ARG A 211 -14.10 -0.15 -22.53
CA ARG A 211 -12.92 -0.48 -23.34
C ARG A 211 -12.74 0.50 -24.50
N ARG A 212 -13.83 0.98 -25.12
CA ARG A 212 -13.76 2.02 -26.16
C ARG A 212 -13.22 3.33 -25.60
N LYS A 213 -13.72 3.79 -24.45
CA LYS A 213 -13.20 5.02 -23.80
C LYS A 213 -11.71 4.93 -23.50
N LEU A 214 -11.23 3.78 -23.01
CA LEU A 214 -9.80 3.54 -22.81
C LEU A 214 -9.01 3.63 -24.11
N ASN A 215 -9.51 3.00 -25.17
CA ASN A 215 -8.86 3.03 -26.48
C ASN A 215 -8.79 4.46 -27.07
N ASP A 216 -9.86 5.24 -26.92
CA ASP A 216 -9.90 6.65 -27.34
C ASP A 216 -8.87 7.51 -26.58
N ALA A 217 -8.60 7.15 -25.33
CA ALA A 217 -7.54 7.73 -24.50
C ALA A 217 -6.15 7.12 -24.74
N ARG A 218 -5.98 6.23 -25.72
CA ARG A 218 -4.75 5.48 -26.03
C ARG A 218 -4.24 4.61 -24.88
N ILE A 219 -5.16 4.14 -24.04
CA ILE A 219 -4.87 3.20 -22.96
C ILE A 219 -5.27 1.80 -23.42
N SER A 220 -4.28 0.92 -23.55
CA SER A 220 -4.53 -0.48 -23.90
C SER A 220 -5.03 -1.27 -22.69
N TYR A 221 -6.00 -2.17 -22.90
CA TYR A 221 -6.60 -2.99 -21.85
C TYR A 221 -6.41 -4.47 -22.14
N THR A 222 -5.86 -5.21 -21.18
CA THR A 222 -5.79 -6.68 -21.19
C THR A 222 -6.55 -7.21 -19.99
N HIS A 223 -7.45 -8.15 -20.23
CA HIS A 223 -8.17 -8.88 -19.18
C HIS A 223 -7.60 -10.29 -19.07
N VAL A 224 -7.17 -10.66 -17.88
CA VAL A 224 -6.77 -12.01 -17.53
C VAL A 224 -7.72 -12.44 -16.41
N GLU A 225 -8.75 -13.21 -16.76
CA GLU A 225 -9.78 -13.60 -15.81
C GLU A 225 -9.19 -14.47 -14.69
N VAL A 226 -9.14 -13.95 -13.47
CA VAL A 226 -8.74 -14.73 -12.29
C VAL A 226 -9.91 -14.70 -11.31
N PRO A 227 -10.53 -15.86 -10.98
CA PRO A 227 -11.60 -15.92 -10.01
C PRO A 227 -11.18 -15.28 -8.68
N ASP A 228 -12.14 -14.69 -7.97
CA ASP A 228 -11.81 -14.04 -6.70
C ASP A 228 -11.25 -15.04 -5.69
N PHE A 229 -10.30 -14.57 -4.87
CA PHE A 229 -9.50 -15.39 -3.93
C PHE A 229 -8.70 -16.55 -4.55
N ALA A 230 -8.70 -16.72 -5.88
CA ALA A 230 -7.91 -17.74 -6.55
C ALA A 230 -6.48 -17.28 -6.88
N ALA A 231 -5.62 -18.25 -7.12
CA ALA A 231 -4.31 -18.03 -7.72
C ALA A 231 -4.42 -18.04 -9.25
N PRO A 232 -3.70 -17.17 -9.99
CA PRO A 232 -3.52 -17.34 -11.41
C PRO A 232 -2.91 -18.71 -11.73
N THR A 233 -3.39 -19.33 -12.80
CA THR A 233 -2.81 -20.55 -13.38
C THR A 233 -1.51 -20.23 -14.13
N LYS A 234 -0.74 -21.27 -14.47
CA LYS A 234 0.51 -21.13 -15.26
C LYS A 234 0.29 -20.36 -16.56
N SER A 235 -0.78 -20.66 -17.29
CA SER A 235 -1.13 -19.95 -18.53
C SER A 235 -1.48 -18.49 -18.27
N GLN A 236 -2.18 -18.19 -17.18
CA GLN A 236 -2.52 -16.80 -16.82
C GLN A 236 -1.29 -16.00 -16.40
N PHE A 237 -0.33 -16.59 -15.69
CA PHE A 237 0.96 -15.94 -15.46
C PHE A 237 1.70 -15.61 -16.76
N ASP A 238 1.72 -16.55 -17.71
CA ASP A 238 2.32 -16.31 -19.03
C ASP A 238 1.57 -15.19 -19.78
N GLN A 239 0.23 -15.12 -19.69
CA GLN A 239 -0.56 -14.03 -20.27
C GLN A 239 -0.22 -12.67 -19.64
N ILE A 240 -0.10 -12.60 -18.30
CA ILE A 240 0.28 -11.38 -17.57
C ILE A 240 1.66 -10.91 -18.04
N ARG A 241 2.64 -11.82 -18.07
CA ARG A 241 4.00 -11.54 -18.56
C ARG A 241 3.97 -11.02 -19.98
N ASN A 242 3.30 -11.72 -20.89
CA ASN A 242 3.23 -11.34 -22.30
C ASN A 242 2.53 -9.99 -22.49
N ALA A 243 1.52 -9.67 -21.68
CA ALA A 243 0.87 -8.37 -21.69
C ALA A 243 1.80 -7.24 -21.19
N TYR A 244 2.57 -7.49 -20.14
CA TYR A 244 3.53 -6.54 -19.58
C TYR A 244 4.75 -6.32 -20.49
N ALA A 245 5.20 -7.36 -21.19
CA ALA A 245 6.33 -7.33 -22.12
C ALA A 245 6.08 -6.43 -23.36
N LYS A 246 4.82 -6.10 -23.67
CA LYS A 246 4.47 -5.13 -24.72
C LYS A 246 4.92 -3.69 -24.41
N GLY A 247 5.54 -3.45 -23.25
CA GLY A 247 6.09 -2.15 -22.85
C GLY A 247 5.02 -1.11 -22.48
N GLY A 248 5.47 0.12 -22.23
CA GLY A 248 4.64 1.24 -21.77
C GLY A 248 4.60 1.38 -20.25
N VAL A 249 3.73 2.26 -19.76
CA VAL A 249 3.52 2.46 -18.32
C VAL A 249 2.27 1.69 -17.92
N THR A 250 2.47 0.61 -17.16
CA THR A 250 1.45 -0.40 -16.91
C THR A 250 0.86 -0.27 -15.51
N LEU A 251 -0.46 -0.27 -15.42
CA LEU A 251 -1.22 -0.50 -14.19
C LEU A 251 -1.72 -1.95 -14.16
N ILE A 252 -1.50 -2.64 -13.04
CA ILE A 252 -2.10 -3.94 -12.77
C ILE A 252 -3.09 -3.79 -11.62
N TYR A 253 -4.30 -4.31 -11.78
CA TYR A 253 -5.30 -4.32 -10.70
C TYR A 253 -6.12 -5.60 -10.68
N CYS A 254 -6.69 -5.87 -9.51
CA CYS A 254 -7.89 -6.67 -9.29
C CYS A 254 -8.89 -5.78 -8.53
N GLY A 255 -10.04 -6.31 -8.08
CA GLY A 255 -11.05 -5.54 -7.36
C GLY A 255 -10.42 -4.71 -6.25
N TYR A 256 -9.87 -5.39 -5.24
CA TYR A 256 -9.27 -4.72 -4.09
C TYR A 256 -7.83 -4.22 -4.30
N GLY A 257 -7.11 -4.71 -5.30
CA GLY A 257 -5.70 -4.36 -5.52
C GLY A 257 -4.68 -5.11 -4.64
N ASP A 258 -5.12 -6.14 -3.93
CA ASP A 258 -4.30 -7.14 -3.22
C ASP A 258 -4.63 -8.56 -3.73
N GLY A 259 -4.02 -9.60 -3.14
CA GLY A 259 -4.21 -11.00 -3.54
C GLY A 259 -3.73 -11.21 -4.98
N ARG A 260 -4.67 -11.27 -5.93
CA ARG A 260 -4.41 -11.42 -7.38
C ARG A 260 -3.42 -10.38 -7.91
N THR A 261 -3.56 -9.12 -7.52
CA THR A 261 -2.62 -8.05 -7.93
C THR A 261 -1.23 -8.31 -7.39
N GLY A 262 -1.11 -8.66 -6.10
CA GLY A 262 0.16 -8.98 -5.47
C GLY A 262 0.86 -10.18 -6.09
N MET A 263 0.09 -11.18 -6.50
CA MET A 263 0.59 -12.32 -7.25
C MET A 263 1.13 -11.94 -8.61
N ALA A 264 0.42 -11.11 -9.38
CA ALA A 264 0.90 -10.66 -10.69
C ALA A 264 2.20 -9.85 -10.57
N ILE A 265 2.29 -8.95 -9.58
CA ILE A 265 3.52 -8.20 -9.30
C ILE A 265 4.68 -9.14 -8.96
N SER A 266 4.46 -10.10 -8.06
CA SER A 266 5.49 -11.07 -7.67
C SER A 266 5.93 -11.92 -8.86
N ALA A 267 4.98 -12.39 -9.67
CA ALA A 267 5.26 -13.18 -10.86
C ALA A 267 6.11 -12.43 -11.89
N LEU A 268 5.82 -11.14 -12.13
CA LEU A 268 6.64 -10.32 -13.03
C LEU A 268 8.08 -10.19 -12.52
N GLN A 269 8.26 -9.97 -11.23
CA GLN A 269 9.59 -9.90 -10.62
C GLN A 269 10.35 -11.24 -10.72
N LEU A 270 9.66 -12.38 -10.55
CA LEU A 270 10.25 -13.71 -10.78
C LEU A 270 10.66 -13.88 -12.26
N PHE A 271 9.82 -13.45 -13.22
CA PHE A 271 10.16 -13.49 -14.64
C PHE A 271 11.34 -12.58 -15.01
N GLU A 272 11.57 -11.52 -14.25
CA GLU A 272 12.74 -10.64 -14.34
C GLU A 272 13.99 -11.23 -13.65
N GLY A 273 13.91 -12.47 -13.14
CA GLY A 273 15.03 -13.20 -12.54
C GLY A 273 15.28 -12.86 -11.07
N ARG A 274 14.36 -12.19 -10.38
CA ARG A 274 14.48 -11.95 -8.95
C ARG A 274 14.16 -13.22 -8.18
N GLU A 275 14.98 -13.52 -7.17
CA GLU A 275 14.63 -14.50 -6.15
C GLU A 275 13.78 -13.81 -5.08
N LEU A 276 12.57 -14.32 -4.86
CA LEU A 276 11.62 -13.77 -3.88
C LEU A 276 11.32 -14.81 -2.81
N SER A 277 11.32 -14.37 -1.56
CA SER A 277 10.87 -15.15 -0.42
C SER A 277 9.36 -15.02 -0.22
N HIS A 278 8.77 -15.88 0.63
CA HIS A 278 7.38 -15.73 1.06
C HIS A 278 7.11 -14.36 1.69
N LYS A 279 8.11 -13.80 2.38
CA LYS A 279 8.02 -12.47 2.95
C LYS A 279 7.79 -11.42 1.87
N ASP A 280 8.57 -11.46 0.79
CA ASP A 280 8.43 -10.55 -0.34
C ASP A 280 7.05 -10.69 -1.01
N TYR A 281 6.53 -11.91 -1.14
CA TYR A 281 5.16 -12.15 -1.61
C TYR A 281 4.11 -11.46 -0.73
N ARG A 282 4.24 -11.56 0.61
CA ARG A 282 3.35 -10.87 1.56
C ARG A 282 3.48 -9.36 1.46
N ASP A 283 4.68 -8.86 1.27
CA ASP A 283 4.95 -7.44 1.08
C ASP A 283 4.38 -6.93 -0.25
N HIS A 284 4.18 -7.80 -1.24
CA HIS A 284 3.37 -7.52 -2.43
C HIS A 284 1.87 -7.78 -2.26
N GLY A 285 1.41 -8.31 -1.13
CA GLY A 285 -0.03 -8.48 -0.87
C GLY A 285 -0.64 -9.76 -1.33
N VAL A 286 0.18 -10.80 -1.43
CA VAL A 286 -0.30 -12.17 -1.49
C VAL A 286 -0.93 -12.56 -0.15
N GLN A 287 -2.15 -13.12 -0.19
CA GLN A 287 -3.03 -13.25 0.99
C GLN A 287 -3.22 -14.69 1.46
N SER A 288 -3.26 -15.69 0.58
CA SER A 288 -3.58 -17.07 0.98
C SER A 288 -2.42 -18.05 0.75
N PRO A 289 -2.39 -19.19 1.49
CA PRO A 289 -1.42 -20.26 1.26
C PRO A 289 -1.41 -20.76 -0.19
N ASN A 290 -2.59 -20.94 -0.80
CA ASN A 290 -2.70 -21.39 -2.19
C ASN A 290 -2.01 -20.43 -3.18
N GLN A 291 -2.04 -19.12 -2.90
CA GLN A 291 -1.35 -18.13 -3.70
C GLN A 291 0.18 -18.21 -3.51
N LEU A 292 0.66 -18.44 -2.29
CA LEU A 292 2.09 -18.65 -2.05
C LEU A 292 2.59 -19.89 -2.80
N THR A 293 1.88 -21.02 -2.70
CA THR A 293 2.22 -22.26 -3.41
C THR A 293 2.27 -22.06 -4.92
N ALA A 294 1.33 -21.32 -5.50
CA ALA A 294 1.35 -21.04 -6.94
C ALA A 294 2.56 -20.21 -7.39
N LEU A 295 3.04 -19.28 -6.54
CA LEU A 295 4.26 -18.51 -6.82
C LEU A 295 5.53 -19.35 -6.61
N ASP A 296 5.55 -20.25 -5.63
CA ASP A 296 6.65 -21.20 -5.45
C ASP A 296 6.77 -22.14 -6.67
N GLU A 297 5.64 -22.67 -7.15
CA GLU A 297 5.63 -23.47 -8.38
C GLU A 297 6.12 -22.68 -9.60
N LEU A 298 5.75 -21.40 -9.70
CA LEU A 298 6.23 -20.53 -10.76
C LEU A 298 7.75 -20.29 -10.63
N SER A 299 8.24 -20.02 -9.42
CA SER A 299 9.67 -19.83 -9.16
C SER A 299 10.47 -21.08 -9.51
N ILE A 300 10.02 -22.27 -9.11
CA ILE A 300 10.63 -23.55 -9.48
C ILE A 300 10.63 -23.75 -11.00
N ARG A 301 9.54 -23.39 -11.68
CA ARG A 301 9.46 -23.48 -13.15
C ARG A 301 10.49 -22.58 -13.84
N ILE A 302 10.73 -21.38 -13.32
CA ILE A 302 11.65 -20.40 -13.91
C ILE A 302 13.11 -20.74 -13.59
N HIS A 303 13.40 -21.17 -12.37
CA HIS A 303 14.76 -21.42 -11.87
C HIS A 303 15.22 -22.88 -11.99
N ARG A 304 14.40 -23.77 -12.57
CA ARG A 304 14.83 -25.14 -12.83
C ARG A 304 16.01 -25.13 -13.82
N PRO A 305 17.16 -25.75 -13.49
CA PRO A 305 18.24 -25.88 -14.45
C PRO A 305 17.74 -26.65 -15.66
N SER A 306 17.89 -26.05 -16.84
CA SER A 306 17.67 -26.70 -18.12
C SER A 306 18.43 -28.02 -18.12
N VAL A 307 17.75 -29.13 -18.43
CA VAL A 307 18.41 -30.42 -18.67
C VAL A 307 19.55 -30.18 -19.68
N PRO A 308 20.76 -30.72 -19.47
CA PRO A 308 21.87 -30.53 -20.42
C PRO A 308 21.42 -30.99 -21.82
N GLY A 309 21.31 -30.05 -22.75
CA GLY A 309 20.82 -30.29 -24.12
C GLY A 309 19.52 -29.57 -24.50
N ALA A 310 18.85 -28.89 -23.56
CA ALA A 310 17.80 -27.94 -23.91
C ALA A 310 18.42 -26.61 -24.35
N GLU A 311 18.14 -26.20 -25.59
CA GLU A 311 18.59 -24.92 -26.15
C GLU A 311 18.12 -23.78 -25.21
N PRO A 312 19.03 -22.87 -24.80
CA PRO A 312 18.64 -21.77 -23.94
C PRO A 312 17.56 -20.92 -24.63
N PRO A 313 16.58 -20.40 -23.88
CA PRO A 313 15.60 -19.49 -24.45
C PRO A 313 16.34 -18.29 -25.09
N PRO A 314 15.88 -17.77 -26.24
CA PRO A 314 16.64 -16.86 -27.11
C PRO A 314 16.99 -15.48 -26.51
N TYR A 315 16.75 -15.26 -25.23
CA TYR A 315 16.93 -14.00 -24.50
C TYR A 315 17.89 -14.12 -23.30
N ALA A 316 18.56 -15.26 -23.08
CA ALA A 316 19.65 -15.37 -22.11
C ALA A 316 20.99 -14.77 -22.60
N ALA A 317 21.05 -14.33 -23.87
CA ALA A 317 22.26 -13.82 -24.51
C ALA A 317 22.06 -12.37 -24.97
N SER A 318 21.94 -11.44 -24.03
CA SER A 318 22.15 -10.02 -24.35
C SER A 318 22.60 -9.29 -23.08
N ASP A 319 23.80 -9.59 -22.59
CA ASP A 319 24.54 -8.70 -21.67
C ASP A 319 26.04 -9.01 -21.58
N ALA A 320 26.61 -9.75 -22.54
CA ALA A 320 28.02 -10.12 -22.51
C ALA A 320 28.70 -9.97 -23.88
N SER A 321 28.69 -8.77 -24.45
CA SER A 321 29.67 -8.42 -25.50
C SER A 321 29.84 -6.91 -25.71
N GLU A 322 30.06 -6.12 -24.66
CA GLU A 322 30.65 -4.77 -24.80
C GLU A 322 31.64 -4.48 -23.66
N SER A 323 32.65 -5.34 -23.49
CA SER A 323 33.90 -4.90 -22.88
C SER A 323 35.04 -5.80 -23.37
N VAL A 324 35.72 -5.36 -24.42
CA VAL A 324 37.17 -5.49 -24.67
C VAL A 324 37.36 -5.02 -26.12
N ARG A 325 37.62 -3.71 -26.30
CA ARG A 325 38.40 -3.18 -27.43
C ARG A 325 38.76 -1.70 -27.17
N SER A 326 39.84 -1.51 -26.41
CA SER A 326 40.78 -0.40 -26.56
C SER A 326 42.15 -0.99 -26.16
N MET A 327 42.93 -1.54 -27.11
CA MET A 327 44.00 -0.84 -27.86
C MET A 327 45.01 -0.21 -26.87
N GLN A 328 46.21 -0.79 -26.66
CA GLN A 328 47.37 -0.76 -27.57
C GLN A 328 47.56 0.57 -28.28
#